data_AF-A0A1Y1YRE9-F1
#
_entry.id   AF-A0A1Y1YRE9-F1
#
_cell.length_a   1.000
_cell.length_b   1.000
_cell.length_c   1.000
_cell.angle_alpha   90.00
_cell.angle_beta   90.00
_cell.angle_gamma   90.00
#
_symmetry.space_group_name_H-M   'P 1'
#
loop_
_entity.id
_entity.type
_entity.pdbx_description
1 polymer ?
#
loop_
_entity_poly.entity_id
_entity_poly.type
_entity_poly.pdbx_seq_one_letter_code
_entity_poly.pdbx_strand_id
1 'polypeptide(L)'
;MLATTSNAPLAEKLTVNGDRLWDDIHYTAKWSAPSPGGLTRLCADENDKLARDWFRDQVLELGADYKVNATGTQFALFPGEDESIVPIAMGSHLDSVATGGKFDGPLGVIGEGARFFPLLGSSIVYAGKSTVAEAHASKSNDHSGITMGSELAKIGYVGDGPNPFAEFPISAHFEIHVEQSTDLEKAGKPVGWVEGWQGMTWYSFHYNGENSHANTYPMYGRRDALVGAAKAITAIEALAYKHNGDTTVTNMEGLEAMGTDIETQIQGIGALHGLELEMKRDIHVPPGDFWPEAIDCVKRACGDKGIGSRTGTGHDSTMTTTLVPTAMVFVRGKDGISHSPKEWSDKEDCIEGALALGKAVLNFDELMKTKGSISSTQSEYIKT
;
A
#
# COMPACT_ATOMS: atom_id res chain seq x y z
N MET A 1 21.36 -9.86 -21.72
CA MET A 1 20.56 -8.83 -22.42
C MET A 1 21.43 -7.61 -22.59
N LEU A 2 21.40 -6.93 -23.74
CA LEU A 2 22.00 -5.59 -23.85
C LEU A 2 21.12 -4.66 -23.03
N ALA A 3 21.48 -4.45 -21.77
CA ALA A 3 20.84 -3.48 -20.89
C ALA A 3 21.02 -2.10 -21.53
N THR A 4 19.96 -1.54 -22.10
CA THR A 4 19.96 -0.15 -22.54
C THR A 4 20.12 0.70 -21.30
N THR A 5 21.25 1.38 -21.11
CA THR A 5 21.49 2.17 -19.89
C THR A 5 20.83 3.56 -19.91
N SER A 6 20.20 3.94 -21.02
CA SER A 6 19.57 5.26 -21.22
C SER A 6 18.03 5.19 -21.16
N ASN A 7 17.37 6.31 -20.90
CA ASN A 7 15.91 6.37 -21.01
C ASN A 7 15.46 6.36 -22.48
N ALA A 8 14.20 6.05 -22.70
CA ALA A 8 13.54 6.19 -24.00
C ALA A 8 13.55 7.66 -24.45
N PRO A 9 13.52 7.94 -25.78
CA PRO A 9 13.58 9.31 -26.29
C PRO A 9 12.48 10.25 -25.76
N LEU A 10 11.28 9.73 -25.48
CA LEU A 10 10.19 10.51 -24.87
C LEU A 10 10.44 10.76 -23.38
N ALA A 11 10.97 9.76 -22.66
CA ALA A 11 11.31 9.88 -21.25
C ALA A 11 12.40 10.94 -21.01
N GLU A 12 13.40 11.06 -21.89
CA GLU A 12 14.43 12.12 -21.80
C GLU A 12 13.87 13.55 -21.96
N LYS A 13 12.72 13.71 -22.62
CA LYS A 13 12.06 15.01 -22.85
C LYS A 13 10.98 15.32 -21.82
N LEU A 14 10.60 14.35 -20.99
CA LEU A 14 9.52 14.53 -20.04
C LEU A 14 9.88 15.59 -19.00
N THR A 15 8.90 16.45 -18.68
CA THR A 15 9.00 17.43 -17.60
C THR A 15 7.73 17.38 -16.76
N VAL A 16 7.84 17.71 -15.48
CA VAL A 16 6.72 17.80 -14.55
C VAL A 16 6.51 19.27 -14.16
N ASN A 17 5.25 19.72 -14.17
CA ASN A 17 4.91 21.00 -13.58
C ASN A 17 4.86 20.85 -12.05
N GLY A 18 5.97 21.16 -11.41
CA GLY A 18 6.14 20.96 -9.97
C GLY A 18 5.30 21.87 -9.09
N ASP A 19 4.97 23.08 -9.56
CA ASP A 19 4.05 23.96 -8.84
C ASP A 19 2.64 23.36 -8.83
N ARG A 20 2.16 22.92 -9.99
CA ARG A 20 0.84 22.28 -10.11
C ARG A 20 0.75 21.01 -9.25
N LEU A 21 1.74 20.12 -9.34
CA LEU A 21 1.78 18.90 -8.51
C LEU A 21 1.70 19.23 -7.02
N TRP A 22 2.52 20.17 -6.56
CA TRP A 22 2.57 20.56 -5.15
C TRP A 22 1.25 21.18 -4.68
N ASP A 23 0.68 22.07 -5.51
CA ASP A 23 -0.58 22.74 -5.23
C ASP A 23 -1.74 21.75 -5.19
N ASP A 24 -1.78 20.75 -6.08
CA ASP A 24 -2.80 19.69 -6.10
C ASP A 24 -2.73 18.82 -4.83
N ILE A 25 -1.53 18.38 -4.42
CA ILE A 25 -1.34 17.65 -3.15
C ILE A 25 -1.88 18.46 -1.97
N HIS A 26 -1.56 19.75 -1.91
CA HIS A 26 -2.00 20.63 -0.82
C HIS A 26 -3.47 21.01 -0.90
N TYR A 27 -4.03 21.09 -2.10
CA TYR A 27 -5.43 21.39 -2.35
C TYR A 27 -6.31 20.25 -1.88
N THR A 28 -6.00 19.02 -2.29
CA THR A 28 -6.74 17.82 -1.91
C THR A 28 -6.60 17.50 -0.42
N ALA A 29 -5.46 17.81 0.20
CA ALA A 29 -5.24 17.66 1.64
C ALA A 29 -6.17 18.53 2.52
N LYS A 30 -6.89 19.51 1.94
CA LYS A 30 -7.90 20.31 2.67
C LYS A 30 -9.18 19.51 2.96
N TRP A 31 -9.44 18.43 2.22
CA TRP A 31 -10.58 17.55 2.46
C TRP A 31 -10.19 16.52 3.51
N SER A 32 -10.33 16.94 4.76
CA SER A 32 -9.97 16.17 5.95
C SER A 32 -11.04 16.38 7.01
N ALA A 33 -11.40 15.30 7.71
CA ALA A 33 -12.12 15.40 8.97
C ALA A 33 -11.26 16.13 10.03
N PRO A 34 -11.87 16.68 11.10
CA PRO A 34 -11.12 17.27 12.21
C PRO A 34 -10.12 16.30 12.81
N SER A 35 -8.86 16.73 12.88
CA SER A 35 -7.73 15.91 13.32
C SER A 35 -6.75 16.75 14.16
N PRO A 36 -5.84 16.14 14.93
CA PRO A 36 -4.78 16.87 15.63
C PRO A 36 -3.68 17.43 14.69
N GLY A 37 -3.91 17.42 13.37
CA GLY A 37 -2.99 17.79 12.30
C GLY A 37 -2.97 16.71 11.19
N GLY A 38 -2.36 17.01 10.04
CA GLY A 38 -2.25 16.04 8.94
C GLY A 38 -3.51 15.93 8.09
N LEU A 39 -3.82 14.70 7.67
CA LEU A 39 -4.97 14.34 6.83
C LEU A 39 -5.74 13.16 7.46
N THR A 40 -7.05 13.34 7.62
CA THR A 40 -7.98 12.31 8.06
C THR A 40 -9.07 12.18 7.00
N ARG A 41 -8.86 11.27 6.05
CA ARG A 41 -9.76 11.02 4.92
C ARG A 41 -9.98 9.52 4.80
N LEU A 42 -10.87 8.98 5.63
CA LEU A 42 -11.05 7.53 5.70
C LEU A 42 -11.77 7.02 4.45
N CYS A 43 -11.45 5.79 4.03
CA CYS A 43 -12.09 5.14 2.89
C CYS A 43 -13.63 5.25 2.94
N ALA A 44 -14.22 5.70 1.83
CA ALA A 44 -15.64 5.89 1.63
C ALA A 44 -16.34 6.86 2.61
N ASP A 45 -15.59 7.77 3.24
CA ASP A 45 -16.18 8.91 3.95
C ASP A 45 -16.49 10.10 3.01
N GLU A 46 -17.09 11.16 3.54
CA GLU A 46 -17.43 12.35 2.75
C GLU A 46 -16.20 13.09 2.21
N ASN A 47 -15.07 13.05 2.92
CA ASN A 47 -13.83 13.68 2.48
C ASN A 47 -13.16 12.88 1.35
N ASP A 48 -13.22 11.54 1.43
CA ASP A 48 -12.77 10.64 0.37
C ASP A 48 -13.60 10.86 -0.89
N LYS A 49 -14.93 11.02 -0.74
CA LYS A 49 -15.80 11.40 -1.85
C LYS A 49 -15.31 12.68 -2.55
N LEU A 50 -14.98 13.74 -1.81
CA LEU A 50 -14.50 15.00 -2.40
C LEU A 50 -13.19 14.80 -3.18
N ALA A 51 -12.25 14.01 -2.65
CA ALA A 51 -11.01 13.68 -3.34
C ALA A 51 -11.25 12.88 -4.63
N ARG A 52 -12.16 11.91 -4.59
CA ARG A 52 -12.54 11.11 -5.75
C ARG A 52 -13.26 11.92 -6.81
N ASP A 53 -14.20 12.80 -6.40
CA ASP A 53 -14.92 13.67 -7.33
C ASP A 53 -13.95 14.61 -8.04
N TRP A 54 -13.00 15.21 -7.30
CA TRP A 54 -11.97 16.03 -7.89
C TRP A 54 -11.11 15.25 -8.88
N PHE A 55 -10.63 14.05 -8.51
CA PHE A 55 -9.83 13.22 -9.41
C PHE A 55 -10.59 12.91 -10.71
N ARG A 56 -11.86 12.48 -10.59
CA ARG A 56 -12.75 12.26 -11.75
C ARG A 56 -12.80 13.50 -12.65
N ASP A 57 -13.06 14.67 -12.06
CA ASP A 57 -13.23 15.90 -12.82
C ASP A 57 -11.91 16.30 -13.52
N GLN A 58 -10.75 16.12 -12.85
CA GLN A 58 -9.44 16.37 -13.46
C GLN A 58 -9.15 15.45 -14.65
N VAL A 59 -9.38 14.14 -14.52
CA VAL A 59 -9.07 13.19 -15.61
C VAL A 59 -10.05 13.31 -16.77
N LEU A 60 -11.32 13.64 -16.51
CA LEU A 60 -12.31 13.93 -17.56
C LEU A 60 -11.95 15.21 -18.33
N GLU A 61 -11.47 16.26 -17.65
CA GLU A 61 -10.99 17.49 -18.30
C GLU A 61 -9.78 17.22 -19.21
N LEU A 62 -8.92 16.27 -18.82
CA LEU A 62 -7.80 15.79 -19.63
C LEU A 62 -8.21 14.83 -20.76
N GLY A 63 -9.48 14.44 -20.83
CA GLY A 63 -10.04 13.62 -21.92
C GLY A 63 -9.95 12.10 -21.71
N ALA A 64 -9.82 11.63 -20.47
CA ALA A 64 -9.82 10.20 -20.16
C ALA A 64 -11.22 9.54 -20.36
N ASP A 65 -11.27 8.29 -20.79
CA ASP A 65 -12.42 7.41 -20.56
C ASP A 65 -12.42 6.98 -19.08
N TYR A 66 -13.46 7.37 -18.35
CA TYR A 66 -13.54 7.22 -16.91
C TYR A 66 -14.61 6.21 -16.50
N LYS A 67 -14.23 5.26 -15.65
CA LYS A 67 -15.15 4.26 -15.06
C LYS A 67 -14.88 4.08 -13.58
N VAL A 68 -15.91 3.63 -12.86
CA VAL A 68 -15.80 3.19 -11.46
C VAL A 68 -16.28 1.75 -11.39
N ASN A 69 -15.55 0.86 -10.74
CA ASN A 69 -16.00 -0.52 -10.55
C ASN A 69 -16.88 -0.67 -9.30
N ALA A 70 -17.34 -1.89 -9.03
CA ALA A 70 -18.26 -2.14 -7.92
C ALA A 70 -17.60 -1.92 -6.55
N THR A 71 -16.26 -2.03 -6.45
CA THR A 71 -15.49 -1.77 -5.22
C THR A 71 -14.98 -0.34 -5.10
N GLY A 72 -15.39 0.56 -6.01
CA GLY A 72 -15.07 1.98 -5.96
C GLY A 72 -13.71 2.37 -6.52
N THR A 73 -12.96 1.48 -7.17
CA THR A 73 -11.76 1.86 -7.92
C THR A 73 -12.15 2.70 -9.12
N GLN A 74 -11.43 3.80 -9.31
CA GLN A 74 -11.59 4.70 -10.44
C GLN A 74 -10.56 4.33 -11.51
N PHE A 75 -11.02 4.09 -12.74
CA PHE A 75 -10.20 3.83 -13.90
C PHE A 75 -10.27 5.05 -14.81
N ALA A 76 -9.13 5.63 -15.14
CA ALA A 76 -9.00 6.73 -16.09
C ALA A 76 -8.08 6.29 -17.23
N LEU A 77 -8.67 5.94 -18.38
CA LEU A 77 -7.94 5.47 -19.54
C LEU A 77 -7.70 6.63 -20.51
N PHE A 78 -6.44 6.91 -20.79
CA PHE A 78 -6.04 7.82 -21.85
C PHE A 78 -5.73 7.00 -23.12
N PRO A 79 -6.25 7.42 -24.30
CA PRO A 79 -6.01 6.70 -25.55
C PRO A 79 -4.53 6.74 -25.92
N GLY A 80 -4.04 5.62 -26.44
CA GLY A 80 -2.68 5.45 -26.95
C GLY A 80 -2.58 5.69 -28.45
N GLU A 81 -1.36 5.57 -28.99
CA GLU A 81 -1.13 5.57 -30.44
C GLU A 81 -1.57 4.25 -31.09
N ASP A 82 -1.59 3.17 -30.31
CA ASP A 82 -1.99 1.82 -30.72
C ASP A 82 -2.92 1.19 -29.66
N GLU A 83 -4.21 1.27 -29.91
CA GLU A 83 -5.27 0.72 -29.05
C GLU A 83 -5.33 -0.82 -29.07
N SER A 84 -4.48 -1.50 -29.86
CA SER A 84 -4.36 -2.97 -29.78
C SER A 84 -3.45 -3.44 -28.65
N ILE A 85 -2.66 -2.52 -28.08
CA ILE A 85 -1.78 -2.80 -26.94
C ILE A 85 -2.54 -2.56 -25.65
N VAL A 86 -2.47 -3.53 -24.75
CA VAL A 86 -3.07 -3.46 -23.42
C VAL A 86 -2.42 -2.31 -22.62
N PRO A 87 -3.20 -1.43 -21.95
CA PRO A 87 -2.69 -0.20 -21.34
C PRO A 87 -1.72 -0.46 -20.19
N ILE A 88 -0.80 0.49 -19.96
CA ILE A 88 0.06 0.54 -18.77
C ILE A 88 -0.69 1.32 -17.68
N ALA A 89 -0.77 0.76 -16.47
CA ALA A 89 -1.39 1.44 -15.34
C ALA A 89 -0.37 2.21 -14.49
N MET A 90 -0.82 3.31 -13.91
CA MET A 90 -0.15 4.01 -12.81
C MET A 90 -1.14 4.33 -11.69
N GLY A 91 -0.70 4.22 -10.43
CA GLY A 91 -1.55 4.25 -9.23
C GLY A 91 -0.77 4.55 -7.92
N SER A 92 -1.42 4.40 -6.76
CA SER A 92 -1.22 5.09 -5.44
C SER A 92 -2.40 4.84 -4.51
N HIS A 93 -2.87 5.79 -3.67
CA HIS A 93 -4.23 5.87 -3.06
C HIS A 93 -4.78 7.27 -2.78
N LEU A 94 -6.10 7.40 -2.49
CA LEU A 94 -6.71 8.69 -2.12
C LEU A 94 -7.17 8.73 -0.68
N ASP A 95 -7.65 7.64 -0.09
CA ASP A 95 -7.94 7.61 1.34
C ASP A 95 -6.64 7.68 2.16
N SER A 96 -6.79 7.93 3.47
CA SER A 96 -5.74 7.99 4.47
C SER A 96 -6.13 7.22 5.74
N VAL A 97 -5.15 6.89 6.58
CA VAL A 97 -5.42 6.52 7.98
C VAL A 97 -6.02 7.69 8.79
N ALA A 98 -6.54 7.39 9.98
CA ALA A 98 -7.17 8.37 10.86
C ALA A 98 -6.24 9.53 11.28
N THR A 99 -4.94 9.28 11.34
CA THR A 99 -3.90 10.27 11.66
C THR A 99 -2.88 10.37 10.53
N GLY A 100 -3.34 10.36 9.28
CA GLY A 100 -2.50 10.26 8.09
C GLY A 100 -1.65 11.50 7.80
N GLY A 101 -0.65 11.29 6.97
CA GLY A 101 0.12 12.34 6.32
C GLY A 101 -0.54 12.83 5.04
N LYS A 102 0.08 13.81 4.37
CA LYS A 102 -0.47 14.39 3.12
C LYS A 102 0.02 13.68 1.86
N PHE A 103 1.06 12.85 1.99
CA PHE A 103 1.85 12.34 0.86
C PHE A 103 1.70 10.84 0.68
N ASP A 104 1.42 10.11 1.76
CA ASP A 104 0.99 8.71 1.76
C ASP A 104 -0.25 8.52 0.89
N GLY A 105 -0.07 7.97 -0.32
CA GLY A 105 -1.15 7.73 -1.29
C GLY A 105 -1.36 8.73 -2.40
N PRO A 106 -1.85 9.96 -2.10
CA PRO A 106 -2.19 10.96 -3.12
C PRO A 106 -1.03 11.33 -4.02
N LEU A 107 0.20 10.94 -3.66
CA LEU A 107 1.35 11.01 -4.53
C LEU A 107 1.22 10.13 -5.80
N GLY A 108 0.41 9.06 -5.80
CA GLY A 108 0.19 8.16 -6.96
C GLY A 108 -1.26 7.74 -7.34
N VAL A 109 -2.23 7.87 -6.43
CA VAL A 109 -3.67 7.42 -6.36
C VAL A 109 -4.26 6.06 -6.93
N ILE A 110 -4.74 5.15 -6.01
CA ILE A 110 -5.70 3.98 -5.77
C ILE A 110 -5.70 3.33 -4.28
N GLY A 111 -6.57 3.66 -3.30
CA GLY A 111 -6.82 2.88 -2.01
C GLY A 111 -5.77 2.53 -0.87
N GLU A 112 -5.88 3.00 0.40
CA GLU A 112 -5.07 2.53 1.58
C GLU A 112 -5.62 1.29 2.27
N GLY A 113 -6.95 1.24 2.41
CA GLY A 113 -7.62 0.19 3.17
C GLY A 113 -7.66 0.39 4.70
N ALA A 114 -7.41 1.59 5.22
CA ALA A 114 -7.32 1.82 6.67
C ALA A 114 -8.63 1.63 7.47
N ARG A 115 -9.80 1.89 6.86
CA ARG A 115 -11.12 1.90 7.55
C ARG A 115 -11.78 0.52 7.62
N PHE A 116 -11.58 -0.30 6.59
CA PHE A 116 -12.27 -1.59 6.39
C PHE A 116 -11.26 -2.72 6.27
N PHE A 117 -11.55 -3.85 6.92
CA PHE A 117 -10.67 -5.02 6.90
C PHE A 117 -11.33 -6.21 6.18
N PRO A 118 -10.59 -6.99 5.35
CA PRO A 118 -9.13 -6.91 5.07
C PRO A 118 -8.71 -5.68 4.25
N LEU A 119 -7.43 -5.27 4.42
CA LEU A 119 -6.79 -4.18 3.65
C LEU A 119 -6.79 -4.48 2.14
N LEU A 120 -6.46 -3.49 1.30
CA LEU A 120 -6.28 -3.65 -0.15
C LEU A 120 -7.53 -4.18 -0.88
N GLY A 121 -8.72 -3.97 -0.30
CA GLY A 121 -9.95 -4.68 -0.69
C GLY A 121 -10.22 -4.70 -2.19
N SER A 122 -10.03 -3.58 -2.89
CA SER A 122 -10.26 -3.51 -4.34
C SER A 122 -9.16 -4.16 -5.17
N SER A 123 -7.88 -3.99 -4.83
CA SER A 123 -6.77 -4.60 -5.57
C SER A 123 -6.69 -6.11 -5.36
N ILE A 124 -7.15 -6.63 -4.22
CA ILE A 124 -7.33 -8.07 -3.99
C ILE A 124 -8.43 -8.63 -4.91
N VAL A 125 -9.56 -7.93 -5.07
CA VAL A 125 -10.62 -8.31 -6.02
C VAL A 125 -10.10 -8.25 -7.46
N TYR A 126 -9.37 -7.19 -7.81
CA TYR A 126 -8.76 -7.05 -9.13
C TYR A 126 -7.77 -8.19 -9.44
N ALA A 127 -6.98 -8.61 -8.45
CA ALA A 127 -6.07 -9.76 -8.54
C ALA A 127 -6.78 -11.13 -8.51
N GLY A 128 -8.11 -11.18 -8.41
CA GLY A 128 -8.89 -12.42 -8.38
C GLY A 128 -8.72 -13.22 -7.10
N LYS A 129 -8.24 -12.60 -6.02
CA LYS A 129 -8.01 -13.24 -4.71
C LYS A 129 -9.17 -13.07 -3.73
N SER A 130 -10.18 -12.28 -4.11
CA SER A 130 -11.42 -12.03 -3.36
C SER A 130 -12.55 -11.70 -4.34
N THR A 131 -13.78 -11.66 -3.85
CA THR A 131 -14.97 -11.26 -4.61
C THR A 131 -15.45 -9.86 -4.23
N VAL A 132 -16.19 -9.21 -5.13
CA VAL A 132 -16.89 -7.94 -4.82
C VAL A 132 -17.77 -8.07 -3.57
N ALA A 133 -18.46 -9.21 -3.42
CA ALA A 133 -19.34 -9.46 -2.29
C ALA A 133 -18.56 -9.52 -0.95
N GLU A 134 -17.41 -10.19 -0.93
CA GLU A 134 -16.54 -10.24 0.25
C GLU A 134 -15.97 -8.87 0.57
N ALA A 135 -15.49 -8.13 -0.43
CA ALA A 135 -14.99 -6.78 -0.24
C ALA A 135 -16.08 -5.82 0.28
N HIS A 136 -17.31 -5.92 -0.23
CA HIS A 136 -18.45 -5.16 0.27
C HIS A 136 -18.83 -5.50 1.71
N ALA A 137 -18.58 -6.73 2.13
CA ALA A 137 -18.84 -7.22 3.48
C ALA A 137 -17.74 -6.86 4.49
N SER A 138 -16.59 -6.33 4.04
CA SER A 138 -15.52 -5.85 4.91
C SER A 138 -16.06 -4.85 5.94
N LYS A 139 -15.82 -5.13 7.21
CA LYS A 139 -16.37 -4.36 8.34
C LYS A 139 -15.42 -3.26 8.75
N SER A 140 -15.99 -2.17 9.26
CA SER A 140 -15.19 -1.09 9.83
C SER A 140 -14.46 -1.52 11.10
N ASN A 141 -13.23 -1.04 11.26
CA ASN A 141 -12.39 -1.30 12.44
C ASN A 141 -12.89 -0.62 13.73
N ASP A 142 -13.85 0.31 13.64
CA ASP A 142 -14.47 0.98 14.77
C ASP A 142 -15.59 0.15 15.45
N HIS A 143 -15.85 -1.06 14.96
CA HIS A 143 -16.90 -1.97 15.44
C HIS A 143 -18.34 -1.45 15.29
N SER A 144 -18.57 -0.41 14.50
CA SER A 144 -19.91 0.17 14.24
C SER A 144 -20.84 -0.75 13.44
N GLY A 145 -20.32 -1.85 12.87
CA GLY A 145 -21.06 -2.75 11.99
C GLY A 145 -21.24 -2.23 10.56
N ILE A 146 -20.76 -1.02 10.27
CA ILE A 146 -20.73 -0.43 8.93
C ILE A 146 -19.82 -1.26 8.02
N THR A 147 -20.22 -1.42 6.76
CA THR A 147 -19.45 -2.15 5.76
C THR A 147 -18.93 -1.25 4.64
N MET A 148 -17.87 -1.67 3.97
CA MET A 148 -17.29 -0.95 2.82
C MET A 148 -18.33 -0.70 1.74
N GLY A 149 -19.12 -1.73 1.38
CA GLY A 149 -20.16 -1.61 0.36
C GLY A 149 -21.24 -0.60 0.73
N SER A 150 -21.64 -0.54 2.01
CA SER A 150 -22.65 0.42 2.47
C SER A 150 -22.19 1.88 2.36
N GLU A 151 -20.92 2.16 2.68
CA GLU A 151 -20.38 3.52 2.63
C GLU A 151 -20.03 3.93 1.20
N LEU A 152 -19.51 3.02 0.37
CA LEU A 152 -19.34 3.27 -1.07
C LEU A 152 -20.68 3.60 -1.73
N ALA A 153 -21.75 2.86 -1.41
CA ALA A 153 -23.08 3.13 -1.94
C ALA A 153 -23.59 4.51 -1.48
N LYS A 154 -23.35 4.87 -0.22
CA LYS A 154 -23.72 6.17 0.35
C LYS A 154 -23.03 7.34 -0.36
N ILE A 155 -21.75 7.21 -0.72
CA ILE A 155 -21.02 8.27 -1.43
C ILE A 155 -21.19 8.22 -2.96
N GLY A 156 -21.91 7.21 -3.49
CA GLY A 156 -22.18 7.05 -4.92
C GLY A 156 -21.03 6.42 -5.72
N TYR A 157 -20.18 5.61 -5.09
CA TYR A 157 -18.99 4.99 -5.69
C TYR A 157 -19.09 3.46 -5.82
N VAL A 158 -20.31 2.90 -5.85
CA VAL A 158 -20.53 1.54 -6.37
C VAL A 158 -20.86 1.66 -7.85
N GLY A 159 -19.86 1.45 -8.71
CA GLY A 159 -20.01 1.55 -10.17
C GLY A 159 -20.17 0.20 -10.87
N ASP A 160 -20.25 0.24 -12.20
CA ASP A 160 -20.45 -0.90 -13.11
C ASP A 160 -19.23 -1.21 -13.99
N GLY A 161 -18.09 -0.59 -13.68
CA GLY A 161 -16.80 -0.83 -14.32
C GLY A 161 -16.17 -2.19 -13.99
N PRO A 162 -14.99 -2.47 -14.57
CA PRO A 162 -14.34 -3.78 -14.50
C PRO A 162 -13.87 -4.11 -13.09
N ASN A 163 -14.11 -5.34 -12.64
CA ASN A 163 -13.78 -5.77 -11.28
C ASN A 163 -12.47 -6.59 -11.23
N PRO A 164 -12.39 -7.79 -11.81
CA PRO A 164 -11.14 -8.54 -11.94
C PRO A 164 -10.30 -8.07 -13.13
N PHE A 165 -9.00 -8.38 -13.08
CA PHE A 165 -8.05 -8.18 -14.17
C PHE A 165 -8.51 -8.76 -15.52
N ALA A 166 -9.27 -9.86 -15.51
CA ALA A 166 -9.79 -10.46 -16.74
C ALA A 166 -10.79 -9.56 -17.50
N GLU A 167 -11.49 -8.65 -16.81
CA GLU A 167 -12.43 -7.71 -17.42
C GLU A 167 -11.72 -6.47 -17.99
N PHE A 168 -10.57 -6.11 -17.43
CA PHE A 168 -9.75 -5.00 -17.90
C PHE A 168 -8.27 -5.31 -17.66
N PRO A 169 -7.59 -5.99 -18.59
CA PRO A 169 -6.19 -6.30 -18.42
C PRO A 169 -5.34 -5.03 -18.54
N ILE A 170 -4.20 -5.03 -17.85
CA ILE A 170 -3.13 -4.04 -17.97
C ILE A 170 -1.84 -4.77 -18.40
N SER A 171 -0.91 -4.08 -19.06
CA SER A 171 0.37 -4.67 -19.48
C SER A 171 1.47 -4.54 -18.43
N ALA A 172 1.39 -3.50 -17.59
CA ALA A 172 2.25 -3.28 -16.43
C ALA A 172 1.57 -2.33 -15.44
N HIS A 173 2.08 -2.30 -14.21
CA HIS A 173 1.68 -1.35 -13.17
C HIS A 173 2.90 -0.63 -12.58
N PHE A 174 2.85 0.70 -12.51
CA PHE A 174 3.87 1.51 -11.84
C PHE A 174 3.24 2.35 -10.74
N GLU A 175 3.81 2.26 -9.54
CA GLU A 175 3.27 2.96 -8.37
C GLU A 175 4.30 3.96 -7.83
N ILE A 176 3.86 5.14 -7.41
CA ILE A 176 4.72 6.08 -6.68
C ILE A 176 4.22 6.22 -5.25
N HIS A 177 5.14 6.21 -4.30
CA HIS A 177 4.80 6.27 -2.89
C HIS A 177 5.88 7.01 -2.10
N VAL A 178 5.53 7.58 -0.95
CA VAL A 178 6.56 7.99 0.02
C VAL A 178 7.24 6.76 0.61
N GLU A 179 8.51 6.87 0.96
CA GLU A 179 9.32 5.73 1.40
C GLU A 179 8.78 5.05 2.67
N GLN A 180 8.21 5.82 3.60
CA GLN A 180 7.83 5.37 4.94
C GLN A 180 9.00 4.74 5.73
N SER A 181 10.23 5.08 5.35
CA SER A 181 11.49 4.65 5.97
C SER A 181 12.52 5.80 5.87
N THR A 182 13.76 5.53 6.27
CA THR A 182 14.85 6.51 6.35
C THR A 182 15.99 6.22 5.39
N ASP A 183 15.90 5.23 4.51
CA ASP A 183 17.04 4.82 3.67
C ASP A 183 17.37 5.87 2.62
N LEU A 184 16.35 6.46 1.96
CA LEU A 184 16.55 7.57 1.02
C LEU A 184 17.08 8.81 1.73
N GLU A 185 16.55 9.11 2.93
CA GLU A 185 17.00 10.23 3.75
C GLU A 185 18.47 10.09 4.19
N LYS A 186 18.83 8.94 4.77
CA LYS A 186 20.20 8.62 5.17
C LYS A 186 21.17 8.64 3.99
N ALA A 187 20.73 8.22 2.81
CA ALA A 187 21.52 8.24 1.59
C ALA A 187 21.60 9.64 0.92
N GLY A 188 20.78 10.60 1.37
CA GLY A 188 20.66 11.91 0.73
C GLY A 188 20.11 11.85 -0.69
N LYS A 189 19.21 10.89 -0.97
CA LYS A 189 18.66 10.61 -2.30
C LYS A 189 17.18 10.97 -2.33
N PRO A 190 16.69 11.71 -3.35
CA PRO A 190 15.28 12.09 -3.42
C PRO A 190 14.35 10.94 -3.79
N VAL A 191 14.85 9.93 -4.51
CA VAL A 191 14.02 8.84 -5.07
C VAL A 191 14.64 7.46 -4.87
N GLY A 192 13.81 6.42 -4.88
CA GLY A 192 14.23 5.02 -4.82
C GLY A 192 13.56 4.15 -5.87
N TRP A 193 14.28 3.19 -6.45
CA TRP A 193 13.66 2.11 -7.22
C TRP A 193 13.37 0.94 -6.27
N VAL A 194 12.11 0.57 -6.13
CA VAL A 194 11.70 -0.48 -5.21
C VAL A 194 11.87 -1.83 -5.87
N GLU A 195 12.69 -2.68 -5.27
CA GLU A 195 13.04 -4.00 -5.83
C GLU A 195 12.07 -5.10 -5.37
N GLY A 196 11.35 -4.87 -4.27
CA GLY A 196 10.40 -5.83 -3.70
C GLY A 196 9.93 -5.42 -2.32
N TRP A 197 9.28 -6.35 -1.61
CA TRP A 197 8.77 -6.15 -0.25
C TRP A 197 9.40 -7.12 0.76
N GLN A 198 9.39 -6.75 2.04
CA GLN A 198 10.04 -7.50 3.14
C GLN A 198 9.20 -8.67 3.70
N GLY A 199 7.91 -8.72 3.37
CA GLY A 199 6.96 -9.70 3.91
C GLY A 199 6.30 -9.20 5.19
N MET A 200 5.13 -9.74 5.51
CA MET A 200 4.28 -9.25 6.59
C MET A 200 3.42 -10.36 7.16
N THR A 201 3.34 -10.44 8.50
CA THR A 201 2.40 -11.33 9.19
C THR A 201 1.65 -10.57 10.26
N TRP A 202 0.32 -10.65 10.23
CA TRP A 202 -0.54 -10.03 11.23
C TRP A 202 -1.26 -11.10 12.05
N TYR A 203 -1.35 -10.86 13.35
CA TYR A 203 -2.05 -11.71 14.30
C TYR A 203 -3.11 -10.90 15.04
N SER A 204 -4.30 -11.47 15.20
CA SER A 204 -5.25 -11.07 16.24
C SER A 204 -5.23 -12.12 17.34
N PHE A 205 -5.25 -11.67 18.60
CA PHE A 205 -5.40 -12.54 19.74
C PHE A 205 -6.30 -11.91 20.80
N HIS A 206 -7.07 -12.76 21.49
CA HIS A 206 -7.99 -12.40 22.54
C HIS A 206 -7.71 -13.26 23.76
N TYR A 207 -7.42 -12.61 24.89
CA TYR A 207 -7.42 -13.28 26.18
C TYR A 207 -8.76 -13.10 26.87
N ASN A 208 -9.39 -14.21 27.23
CA ASN A 208 -10.56 -14.24 28.08
C ASN A 208 -10.14 -14.62 29.51
N GLY A 209 -10.46 -13.72 30.45
CA GLY A 209 -10.20 -13.88 31.87
C GLY A 209 -11.48 -14.05 32.68
N GLU A 210 -11.41 -13.79 33.99
CA GLU A 210 -12.57 -13.82 34.87
C GLU A 210 -12.88 -12.44 35.45
N ASN A 211 -14.13 -12.00 35.30
CA ASN A 211 -14.61 -10.77 35.92
C ASN A 211 -14.77 -10.95 37.43
N SER A 212 -14.23 -10.04 38.22
CA SER A 212 -14.42 -10.02 39.67
C SER A 212 -14.22 -8.63 40.26
N HIS A 213 -14.51 -8.46 41.54
CA HIS A 213 -14.46 -7.15 42.19
C HIS A 213 -13.00 -6.75 42.54
N ALA A 214 -12.58 -5.59 42.06
CA ALA A 214 -11.19 -5.12 42.11
C ALA A 214 -10.60 -5.03 43.53
N ASN A 215 -11.40 -4.77 44.57
CA ASN A 215 -10.90 -4.59 45.94
C ASN A 215 -11.02 -5.85 46.82
N THR A 216 -11.92 -6.77 46.50
CA THR A 216 -12.27 -7.89 47.40
C THR A 216 -11.80 -9.23 46.89
N TYR A 217 -11.46 -9.31 45.59
CA TYR A 217 -10.91 -10.54 45.04
C TYR A 217 -9.39 -10.61 45.22
N PRO A 218 -8.86 -11.63 45.93
CA PRO A 218 -7.43 -11.73 46.21
C PRO A 218 -6.58 -11.84 44.95
N MET A 219 -5.37 -11.26 44.97
CA MET A 219 -4.47 -11.24 43.82
C MET A 219 -4.10 -12.63 43.29
N TYR A 220 -3.90 -13.61 44.17
CA TYR A 220 -3.47 -14.97 43.80
C TYR A 220 -4.51 -15.75 42.99
N GLY A 221 -5.78 -15.34 43.01
CA GLY A 221 -6.85 -16.01 42.29
C GLY A 221 -7.22 -15.36 40.96
N ARG A 222 -6.61 -14.22 40.61
CA ARG A 222 -7.02 -13.41 39.45
C ARG A 222 -6.59 -14.03 38.13
N ARG A 223 -7.51 -14.02 37.16
CA ARG A 223 -7.26 -14.27 35.73
C ARG A 223 -7.49 -12.96 34.98
N ASP A 224 -6.54 -12.04 35.12
CA ASP A 224 -6.64 -10.68 34.61
C ASP A 224 -6.14 -10.61 33.16
N ALA A 225 -7.07 -10.46 32.21
CA ALA A 225 -6.78 -10.42 30.79
C ALA A 225 -5.94 -9.19 30.39
N LEU A 226 -6.11 -8.05 31.06
CA LEU A 226 -5.34 -6.84 30.77
C LEU A 226 -3.88 -7.02 31.18
N VAL A 227 -3.62 -7.65 32.32
CA VAL A 227 -2.25 -8.01 32.73
C VAL A 227 -1.60 -8.98 31.75
N GLY A 228 -2.34 -10.00 31.28
CA GLY A 228 -1.87 -10.91 30.25
C GLY A 228 -1.52 -10.18 28.94
N ALA A 229 -2.40 -9.31 28.48
CA ALA A 229 -2.20 -8.51 27.27
C ALA A 229 -0.98 -7.57 27.40
N ALA A 230 -0.84 -6.86 28.53
CA ALA A 230 0.30 -5.97 28.78
C ALA A 230 1.64 -6.72 28.72
N LYS A 231 1.70 -7.93 29.28
CA LYS A 231 2.89 -8.78 29.21
C LYS A 231 3.16 -9.26 27.78
N ALA A 232 2.12 -9.66 27.05
CA ALA A 232 2.28 -10.07 25.65
C ALA A 232 2.84 -8.93 24.80
N ILE A 233 2.34 -7.70 24.98
CA ILE A 233 2.87 -6.49 24.29
C ILE A 233 4.38 -6.33 24.54
N THR A 234 4.81 -6.37 25.80
CA THR A 234 6.24 -6.22 26.12
C THR A 234 7.10 -7.37 25.62
N ALA A 235 6.56 -8.59 25.57
CA ALA A 235 7.27 -9.76 25.05
C ALA A 235 7.46 -9.68 23.53
N ILE A 236 6.44 -9.22 22.81
CA ILE A 236 6.50 -9.01 21.35
C ILE A 236 7.51 -7.92 21.00
N GLU A 237 7.54 -6.81 21.75
CA GLU A 237 8.56 -5.76 21.60
C GLU A 237 9.98 -6.33 21.79
N ALA A 238 10.19 -7.12 22.85
CA ALA A 238 11.49 -7.76 23.10
C ALA A 238 11.92 -8.72 21.98
N LEU A 239 10.97 -9.45 21.39
CA LEU A 239 11.23 -10.31 20.22
C LEU A 239 11.66 -9.48 19.01
N ALA A 240 11.04 -8.33 18.75
CA ALA A 240 11.41 -7.46 17.63
C ALA A 240 12.88 -7.00 17.72
N TYR A 241 13.32 -6.56 18.91
CA TYR A 241 14.74 -6.22 19.14
C TYR A 241 15.67 -7.42 19.01
N LYS A 242 15.27 -8.60 19.53
CA LYS A 242 16.08 -9.83 19.45
C LYS A 242 16.33 -10.26 18.01
N HIS A 243 15.36 -10.06 17.12
CA HIS A 243 15.43 -10.46 15.72
C HIS A 243 16.02 -9.38 14.80
N ASN A 244 16.54 -8.26 15.34
CA ASN A 244 17.04 -7.12 14.54
C ASN A 244 16.02 -6.65 13.48
N GLY A 245 14.72 -6.71 13.77
CA GLY A 245 13.73 -6.18 12.85
C GLY A 245 13.75 -4.65 12.87
N ASP A 246 13.96 -3.99 11.72
CA ASP A 246 13.78 -2.53 11.58
C ASP A 246 12.36 -2.14 12.02
N THR A 247 11.38 -2.95 11.58
CA THR A 247 10.16 -3.34 12.28
C THR A 247 9.82 -4.76 11.80
N THR A 248 9.97 -5.79 12.64
CA THR A 248 9.61 -7.21 12.36
C THR A 248 10.00 -7.73 10.95
N VAL A 249 11.28 -8.14 10.80
CA VAL A 249 11.82 -9.16 9.86
C VAL A 249 12.52 -8.71 8.56
N THR A 250 13.61 -9.43 8.19
CA THR A 250 14.48 -9.18 7.03
C THR A 250 14.62 -10.34 6.02
N ASN A 251 14.01 -11.52 6.21
CA ASN A 251 13.88 -12.61 5.20
C ASN A 251 12.79 -13.65 5.58
N MET A 252 12.44 -14.58 4.68
CA MET A 252 11.33 -15.55 4.89
C MET A 252 11.53 -16.47 6.09
N GLU A 253 12.74 -16.99 6.29
CA GLU A 253 13.07 -17.83 7.46
C GLU A 253 12.93 -17.03 8.76
N GLY A 254 13.36 -15.76 8.75
CA GLY A 254 13.16 -14.83 9.86
C GLY A 254 11.69 -14.53 10.13
N LEU A 255 10.85 -14.47 9.09
CA LEU A 255 9.41 -14.16 9.21
C LEU A 255 8.69 -15.28 9.95
N GLU A 256 8.95 -16.52 9.53
CA GLU A 256 8.37 -17.71 10.15
C GLU A 256 8.93 -17.96 11.55
N ALA A 257 10.23 -17.76 11.76
CA ALA A 257 10.85 -17.91 13.08
C ALA A 257 10.28 -16.90 14.08
N MET A 258 10.15 -15.62 13.68
CA MET A 258 9.55 -14.60 14.53
C MET A 258 8.06 -14.86 14.78
N GLY A 259 7.31 -15.29 13.76
CA GLY A 259 5.91 -15.71 13.93
C GLY A 259 5.75 -16.83 14.96
N THR A 260 6.59 -17.86 14.88
CA THR A 260 6.61 -18.97 15.85
C THR A 260 6.95 -18.49 17.27
N ASP A 261 7.93 -17.61 17.41
CA ASP A 261 8.31 -17.02 18.69
C ASP A 261 7.16 -16.19 19.30
N ILE A 262 6.45 -15.39 18.48
CA ILE A 262 5.28 -14.60 18.90
C ILE A 262 4.17 -15.52 19.41
N GLU A 263 3.79 -16.53 18.62
CA GLU A 263 2.75 -17.49 18.99
C GLU A 263 3.08 -18.20 20.31
N THR A 264 4.34 -18.61 20.46
CA THR A 264 4.83 -19.26 21.69
C THR A 264 4.74 -18.34 22.91
N GLN A 265 5.14 -17.07 22.78
CA GLN A 265 5.07 -16.11 23.88
C GLN A 265 3.62 -15.82 24.29
N ILE A 266 2.72 -15.59 23.33
CA ILE A 266 1.30 -15.35 23.60
C ILE A 266 0.69 -16.58 24.30
N GLN A 267 0.89 -17.77 23.75
CA GLN A 267 0.38 -19.00 24.37
C GLN A 267 0.91 -19.23 25.79
N GLY A 268 2.22 -19.03 25.99
CA GLY A 268 2.87 -19.19 27.29
C GLY A 268 2.36 -18.20 28.35
N ILE A 269 2.17 -16.93 27.97
CA ILE A 269 1.64 -15.89 28.87
C ILE A 269 0.19 -16.20 29.24
N GLY A 270 -0.64 -16.57 28.27
CA GLY A 270 -2.02 -17.01 28.52
C GLY A 270 -2.07 -18.15 29.54
N ALA A 271 -1.27 -19.20 29.32
CA ALA A 271 -1.20 -20.34 30.23
C ALA A 271 -0.73 -19.98 31.64
N LEU A 272 0.31 -19.15 31.77
CA LEU A 272 0.84 -18.70 33.07
C LEU A 272 -0.19 -17.92 33.89
N HIS A 273 -1.04 -17.15 33.21
CA HIS A 273 -2.08 -16.33 33.81
C HIS A 273 -3.44 -17.01 33.91
N GLY A 274 -3.53 -18.27 33.46
CA GLY A 274 -4.79 -19.02 33.42
C GLY A 274 -5.85 -18.38 32.54
N LEU A 275 -5.45 -17.72 31.44
CA LEU A 275 -6.34 -17.07 30.49
C LEU A 275 -6.68 -18.03 29.35
N GLU A 276 -7.93 -18.00 28.90
CA GLU A 276 -8.32 -18.65 27.66
C GLU A 276 -7.84 -17.78 26.49
N LEU A 277 -7.25 -18.39 25.46
CA LEU A 277 -6.68 -17.72 24.31
C LEU A 277 -7.42 -18.11 23.04
N GLU A 278 -7.91 -17.11 22.32
CA GLU A 278 -8.26 -17.23 20.91
C GLU A 278 -7.21 -16.45 20.10
N MET A 279 -6.62 -17.08 19.09
CA MET A 279 -5.59 -16.44 18.26
C MET A 279 -5.77 -16.85 16.81
N LYS A 280 -5.57 -15.89 15.91
CA LYS A 280 -5.67 -16.08 14.47
C LYS A 280 -4.54 -15.33 13.77
N ARG A 281 -3.95 -15.97 12.77
CA ARG A 281 -3.08 -15.31 11.79
C ARG A 281 -3.97 -14.72 10.70
N ASP A 282 -4.11 -13.40 10.69
CA ASP A 282 -5.04 -12.68 9.79
C ASP A 282 -4.44 -12.42 8.42
N ILE A 283 -3.16 -12.05 8.38
CA ILE A 283 -2.41 -11.80 7.16
C ILE A 283 -1.11 -12.57 7.23
N HIS A 284 -0.72 -13.20 6.13
CA HIS A 284 0.62 -13.74 5.97
C HIS A 284 1.03 -13.61 4.51
N VAL A 285 1.96 -12.71 4.25
CA VAL A 285 2.51 -12.41 2.93
C VAL A 285 4.02 -12.64 3.02
N PRO A 286 4.58 -13.66 2.34
CA PRO A 286 6.03 -13.87 2.32
C PRO A 286 6.73 -12.70 1.59
N PRO A 287 8.03 -12.43 1.86
CA PRO A 287 8.80 -11.49 1.06
C PRO A 287 8.79 -11.89 -0.41
N GLY A 288 8.92 -10.90 -1.29
CA GLY A 288 8.99 -11.14 -2.72
C GLY A 288 9.58 -9.97 -3.48
N ASP A 289 9.84 -10.20 -4.76
CA ASP A 289 10.48 -9.25 -5.66
C ASP A 289 9.50 -8.76 -6.73
N PHE A 290 9.73 -7.53 -7.18
CA PHE A 290 9.09 -6.95 -8.35
C PHE A 290 9.74 -7.45 -9.64
N TRP A 291 9.12 -7.15 -10.79
CA TRP A 291 9.55 -7.70 -12.07
C TRP A 291 10.83 -7.00 -12.58
N PRO A 292 11.91 -7.72 -12.92
CA PRO A 292 13.20 -7.11 -13.27
C PRO A 292 13.13 -6.08 -14.40
N GLU A 293 12.29 -6.31 -15.41
CA GLU A 293 12.09 -5.37 -16.52
C GLU A 293 11.40 -4.07 -16.11
N ALA A 294 10.48 -4.12 -15.15
CA ALA A 294 9.80 -2.95 -14.60
C ALA A 294 10.75 -2.19 -13.65
N ILE A 295 11.50 -2.92 -12.81
CA ILE A 295 12.55 -2.35 -11.94
C ILE A 295 13.59 -1.62 -12.78
N ASP A 296 14.05 -2.20 -13.90
CA ASP A 296 15.02 -1.56 -14.79
C ASP A 296 14.50 -0.24 -15.35
N CYS A 297 13.21 -0.18 -15.73
CA CYS A 297 12.59 1.05 -16.21
C CYS A 297 12.61 2.16 -15.14
N VAL A 298 12.33 1.82 -13.88
CA VAL A 298 12.39 2.76 -12.75
C VAL A 298 13.82 3.15 -12.43
N LYS A 299 14.75 2.18 -12.40
CA LYS A 299 16.17 2.42 -12.13
C LYS A 299 16.79 3.39 -13.13
N ARG A 300 16.47 3.24 -14.43
CA ARG A 300 16.90 4.18 -15.48
C ARG A 300 16.28 5.56 -15.31
N ALA A 301 15.00 5.61 -14.92
CA ALA A 301 14.29 6.85 -14.68
C ALA A 301 14.86 7.65 -13.49
N CYS A 302 15.24 6.96 -12.41
CA CYS A 302 15.87 7.55 -11.23
C CYS A 302 17.31 8.02 -11.48
N GLY A 303 18.07 7.31 -12.33
CA GLY A 303 19.45 7.66 -12.65
C GLY A 303 20.37 7.73 -11.41
N ASP A 304 21.24 8.74 -11.37
CA ASP A 304 22.18 8.98 -10.27
C ASP A 304 21.53 9.61 -9.02
N LYS A 305 20.29 10.07 -9.14
CA LYS A 305 19.48 10.60 -8.04
C LYS A 305 18.83 9.51 -7.19
N GLY A 306 18.81 8.27 -7.68
CA GLY A 306 18.17 7.16 -6.98
C GLY A 306 19.11 6.24 -6.21
N ILE A 307 18.53 5.42 -5.34
CA ILE A 307 19.12 4.18 -4.81
C ILE A 307 18.10 3.03 -4.86
N GLY A 308 18.58 1.79 -4.72
CA GLY A 308 17.71 0.63 -4.54
C GLY A 308 17.09 0.65 -3.15
N SER A 309 15.81 0.27 -3.08
CA SER A 309 15.05 0.21 -1.82
C SER A 309 14.09 -0.98 -1.84
N ARG A 310 13.50 -1.28 -0.69
CA ARG A 310 12.45 -2.30 -0.52
C ARG A 310 11.36 -1.74 0.36
N THR A 311 10.11 -2.08 0.06
CA THR A 311 8.98 -1.67 0.90
C THR A 311 8.82 -2.59 2.11
N GLY A 312 8.60 -2.00 3.28
CA GLY A 312 8.23 -2.70 4.51
C GLY A 312 6.71 -2.90 4.67
N THR A 313 5.92 -2.26 3.81
CA THR A 313 4.46 -2.20 3.91
C THR A 313 3.80 -2.86 2.70
N GLY A 314 2.52 -3.20 2.84
CA GLY A 314 1.69 -3.65 1.72
C GLY A 314 1.25 -2.46 0.88
N HIS A 315 1.33 -2.60 -0.44
CA HIS A 315 0.86 -1.63 -1.44
C HIS A 315 -0.09 -2.33 -2.41
N ASP A 316 -0.87 -1.58 -3.17
CA ASP A 316 -1.67 -2.18 -4.26
C ASP A 316 -0.79 -2.93 -5.27
N SER A 317 0.44 -2.47 -5.49
CA SER A 317 1.47 -3.17 -6.27
C SER A 317 1.77 -4.58 -5.78
N THR A 318 1.60 -4.88 -4.48
CA THR A 318 1.80 -6.24 -3.96
C THR A 318 0.75 -7.23 -4.47
N MET A 319 -0.39 -6.74 -4.96
CA MET A 319 -1.41 -7.55 -5.64
C MET A 319 -1.19 -7.55 -7.17
N THR A 320 -0.92 -6.40 -7.80
CA THR A 320 -0.75 -6.35 -9.26
C THR A 320 0.50 -7.10 -9.73
N THR A 321 1.56 -7.17 -8.92
CA THR A 321 2.78 -7.93 -9.24
C THR A 321 2.50 -9.43 -9.44
N THR A 322 1.38 -9.95 -8.90
CA THR A 322 0.97 -11.34 -9.14
C THR A 322 0.29 -11.55 -10.50
N LEU A 323 0.14 -10.50 -11.31
CA LEU A 323 -0.54 -10.55 -12.60
C LEU A 323 0.36 -10.06 -13.73
N VAL A 324 1.08 -8.95 -13.50
CA VAL A 324 1.79 -8.21 -14.56
C VAL A 324 3.12 -7.63 -14.06
N PRO A 325 4.05 -7.30 -14.97
CA PRO A 325 5.21 -6.48 -14.67
C PRO A 325 4.84 -5.28 -13.80
N THR A 326 5.38 -5.24 -12.59
CA THR A 326 5.07 -4.21 -11.59
C THR A 326 6.37 -3.70 -10.97
N ALA A 327 6.46 -2.39 -10.73
CA ALA A 327 7.54 -1.77 -9.96
C ALA A 327 7.07 -0.47 -9.29
N MET A 328 7.80 0.00 -8.28
CA MET A 328 7.46 1.24 -7.58
C MET A 328 8.61 2.25 -7.57
N VAL A 329 8.25 3.52 -7.46
CA VAL A 329 9.11 4.66 -7.20
C VAL A 329 8.86 5.13 -5.77
N PHE A 330 9.89 5.15 -4.94
CA PHE A 330 9.83 5.81 -3.65
C PHE A 330 10.27 7.26 -3.73
N VAL A 331 9.62 8.12 -2.95
CA VAL A 331 10.00 9.50 -2.68
C VAL A 331 10.45 9.61 -1.23
N ARG A 332 11.56 10.32 -1.02
CA ARG A 332 12.13 10.51 0.32
C ARG A 332 11.10 11.12 1.28
N GLY A 333 10.91 10.45 2.41
CA GLY A 333 10.20 10.98 3.57
C GLY A 333 11.18 11.54 4.60
N LYS A 334 10.69 12.42 5.47
CA LYS A 334 11.46 12.98 6.58
C LYS A 334 11.35 12.11 7.82
N ASP A 335 12.49 11.81 8.46
CA ASP A 335 12.60 11.02 9.70
C ASP A 335 11.93 9.62 9.61
N GLY A 336 11.59 9.15 8.41
CA GLY A 336 10.80 7.94 8.16
C GLY A 336 9.39 7.96 8.74
N ILE A 337 8.87 9.13 9.10
CA ILE A 337 7.55 9.26 9.72
C ILE A 337 6.47 9.15 8.65
N SER A 338 5.57 8.17 8.81
CA SER A 338 4.32 8.02 8.06
C SER A 338 3.17 7.60 8.99
N HIS A 339 1.94 7.50 8.48
CA HIS A 339 0.71 7.33 9.28
C HIS A 339 0.60 8.33 10.45
N SER A 340 1.14 9.54 10.23
CA SER A 340 1.28 10.56 11.25
C SER A 340 1.09 11.95 10.66
N PRO A 341 0.49 12.89 11.41
CA PRO A 341 0.40 14.30 11.01
C PRO A 341 1.73 14.99 10.70
N LYS A 342 2.83 14.39 11.15
CA LYS A 342 4.19 14.90 10.98
C LYS A 342 4.88 14.37 9.71
N GLU A 343 4.24 13.48 8.97
CA GLU A 343 4.75 13.02 7.67
C GLU A 343 5.05 14.22 6.77
N TRP A 344 6.20 14.16 6.12
CA TRP A 344 6.68 15.23 5.26
C TRP A 344 7.58 14.69 4.16
N SER A 345 7.35 15.20 2.94
CA SER A 345 8.28 15.10 1.82
C SER A 345 8.49 16.49 1.23
N ASP A 346 9.72 16.77 0.80
CA ASP A 346 10.04 18.06 0.18
C ASP A 346 9.44 18.15 -1.22
N LYS A 347 9.14 19.38 -1.64
CA LYS A 347 8.54 19.66 -2.96
C LYS A 347 9.41 19.14 -4.09
N GLU A 348 10.71 19.39 -4.01
CA GLU A 348 11.69 18.95 -5.00
C GLU A 348 11.73 17.43 -5.10
N ASP A 349 11.66 16.71 -3.97
CA ASP A 349 11.65 15.24 -3.96
C ASP A 349 10.36 14.69 -4.59
N CYS A 350 9.21 15.31 -4.32
CA CYS A 350 7.94 14.95 -4.96
C CYS A 350 8.01 15.14 -6.49
N ILE A 351 8.65 16.21 -6.96
CA ILE A 351 8.86 16.48 -8.39
C ILE A 351 9.75 15.42 -9.02
N GLU A 352 10.87 15.07 -8.37
CA GLU A 352 11.77 14.02 -8.85
C GLU A 352 11.07 12.65 -8.89
N GLY A 353 10.25 12.34 -7.89
CA GLY A 353 9.45 11.13 -7.86
C GLY A 353 8.47 11.04 -9.02
N ALA A 354 7.65 12.09 -9.21
CA ALA A 354 6.67 12.13 -10.30
C ALA A 354 7.35 12.07 -11.67
N LEU A 355 8.52 12.70 -11.82
CA LEU A 355 9.32 12.62 -13.03
C LEU A 355 9.85 11.20 -13.26
N ALA A 356 10.35 10.55 -12.22
CA ALA A 356 10.83 9.17 -12.28
C ALA A 356 9.69 8.20 -12.66
N LEU A 357 8.49 8.35 -12.09
CA LEU A 357 7.33 7.55 -12.45
C LEU A 357 6.98 7.68 -13.94
N GLY A 358 6.81 8.91 -14.43
CA GLY A 358 6.45 9.14 -15.83
C GLY A 358 7.53 8.65 -16.81
N LYS A 359 8.82 8.81 -16.46
CA LYS A 359 9.93 8.25 -17.23
C LYS A 359 9.91 6.73 -17.24
N ALA A 360 9.62 6.09 -16.12
CA ALA A 360 9.54 4.63 -16.02
C ALA A 360 8.43 4.06 -16.91
N VAL A 361 7.27 4.70 -16.93
CA VAL A 361 6.14 4.31 -17.80
C VAL A 361 6.51 4.46 -19.28
N LEU A 362 7.11 5.58 -19.68
CA LEU A 362 7.59 5.79 -21.06
C LEU A 362 8.73 4.83 -21.46
N ASN A 363 9.59 4.48 -20.50
CA ASN A 363 10.62 3.46 -20.68
C ASN A 363 10.01 2.08 -20.94
N PHE A 364 8.91 1.75 -20.28
CA PHE A 364 8.20 0.48 -20.47
C PHE A 364 7.36 0.48 -21.76
N ASP A 365 6.75 1.61 -22.13
CA ASP A 365 6.05 1.78 -23.42
C ASP A 365 6.99 1.47 -24.61
N GLU A 366 8.21 2.02 -24.60
CA GLU A 366 9.23 1.74 -25.61
C GLU A 366 9.66 0.26 -25.61
N LEU A 367 9.72 -0.36 -24.44
CA LEU A 367 10.02 -1.79 -24.31
C LEU A 367 8.94 -2.65 -24.98
N MET A 368 7.66 -2.28 -24.83
CA MET A 368 6.54 -2.99 -25.44
C MET A 368 6.55 -2.87 -26.98
N LYS A 369 6.92 -1.69 -27.51
CA LYS A 369 7.08 -1.47 -28.97
C LYS A 369 8.17 -2.35 -29.58
N THR A 370 9.25 -2.59 -28.85
CA THR A 370 10.42 -3.34 -29.36
C THR A 370 10.33 -4.86 -29.19
N LYS A 371 9.61 -5.36 -28.16
CA LYS A 371 9.52 -6.80 -27.88
C LYS A 371 8.26 -7.48 -28.43
N GLY A 372 7.22 -6.74 -28.84
CA GLY A 372 5.88 -7.31 -28.98
C GLY A 372 5.32 -7.71 -27.61
N SER A 373 4.02 -8.07 -27.52
CA SER A 373 3.38 -8.39 -26.25
C SER A 373 4.19 -9.43 -25.45
N ILE A 374 4.69 -9.04 -24.28
CA ILE A 374 5.46 -9.93 -23.40
C ILE A 374 4.58 -11.16 -23.09
N SER A 375 5.01 -12.36 -23.51
CA SER A 375 4.27 -13.58 -23.19
C SER A 375 4.40 -13.87 -21.70
N SER A 376 3.34 -13.65 -20.95
CA SER A 376 3.25 -13.90 -19.53
C SER A 376 3.25 -15.40 -19.23
N THR A 377 4.38 -15.94 -18.74
CA THR A 377 4.33 -17.13 -17.88
C THR A 377 5.16 -16.89 -16.63
N GLN A 378 4.44 -16.75 -15.53
CA GLN A 378 4.89 -16.50 -14.15
C GLN A 378 5.79 -17.60 -13.56
N SER A 379 5.97 -18.73 -14.26
CA SER A 379 6.61 -19.93 -13.71
C SER A 379 8.11 -19.81 -13.45
N GLU A 380 8.79 -18.81 -14.02
CA GLU A 380 10.24 -18.63 -13.80
C GLU A 380 10.58 -17.68 -12.65
N TYR A 381 9.66 -16.83 -12.21
CA TYR A 381 9.96 -15.72 -11.29
C TYR A 381 9.39 -15.86 -9.88
N ILE A 382 8.37 -16.70 -9.67
CA ILE A 382 7.93 -17.10 -8.32
C ILE A 382 8.65 -18.41 -7.98
N LYS A 383 9.89 -18.32 -7.51
CA LYS A 383 10.46 -19.42 -6.71
C LYS A 383 9.92 -19.27 -5.30
N THR A 384 9.08 -20.26 -4.94
CA THR A 384 8.55 -20.65 -3.63
C THR A 384 9.22 -20.04 -2.42
#